data_AF-A0A4Y2B865-F1
#
_entry.id   AF-A0A4Y2B865-F1
#
_cell.length_a   1.000
_cell.length_b   1.000
_cell.length_c   1.000
_cell.angle_alpha   90.00
_cell.angle_beta   90.00
_cell.angle_gamma   90.00
#
_symmetry.space_group_name_H-M   'P 1'
#
loop_
_entity.id
_entity.type
_entity.pdbx_description
1 polymer ?
#
loop_
_entity_poly.entity_id
_entity_poly.type
_entity_poly.pdbx_seq_one_letter_code
_entity_poly.pdbx_strand_id
1 'polypeptide(L)'
;MQNNVQIHQWTAKLSPHNTVFQTKSLAIKEAINWANYKGISTSIWSDNESALRAISSFKSSNPLIQETQQALLQNSSMQLNWIKAHVGFLGNEAADILAKQATKEETHLHLQAPKCHLKK
;
A
#
# COMPACT_ATOMS: atom_id res chain seq x y z
N MET A 1 13.26 -0.13 1.75
CA MET A 1 14.54 -0.18 2.49
C MET A 1 15.64 -0.61 1.55
N GLN A 2 16.87 -0.16 1.75
CA GLN A 2 18.05 -0.60 1.01
C GLN A 2 19.15 -0.89 2.02
N ASN A 3 19.75 -2.09 1.96
CA ASN A 3 20.75 -2.55 2.93
C ASN A 3 20.29 -2.41 4.40
N ASN A 4 19.04 -2.82 4.69
CA ASN A 4 18.38 -2.67 6.00
C ASN A 4 18.24 -1.23 6.53
N VAL A 5 18.49 -0.22 5.68
CA VAL A 5 18.26 1.18 6.02
C VAL A 5 16.97 1.67 5.39
N GLN A 6 16.18 2.41 6.18
CA GLN A 6 15.00 3.11 5.68
C GLN A 6 15.42 4.34 4.86
N ILE A 7 15.16 4.31 3.55
CA ILE A 7 15.55 5.36 2.60
C ILE A 7 14.40 6.32 2.24
N HIS A 8 13.16 5.90 2.54
CA HIS A 8 11.96 6.68 2.33
C HIS A 8 10.87 6.16 3.27
N GLN A 9 10.02 7.08 3.73
CA GLN A 9 8.81 6.78 4.47
C GLN A 9 7.68 7.66 3.96
N TRP A 10 6.49 7.09 3.97
CA TRP A 10 5.26 7.79 3.69
C TRP A 10 4.20 7.27 4.67
N THR A 11 3.49 8.19 5.31
CA THR A 11 2.40 7.91 6.23
C THR A 11 1.21 8.78 5.88
N ALA A 12 0.02 8.25 6.17
CA ALA A 12 -1.20 8.98 6.02
C ALA A 12 -2.25 8.44 6.98
N LYS A 13 -2.91 9.36 7.69
CA LYS A 13 -4.14 9.03 8.40
C LYS A 13 -5.30 8.95 7.42
N LEU A 14 -5.99 7.82 7.41
CA LEU A 14 -7.24 7.67 6.64
C LEU A 14 -8.46 7.94 7.52
N SER A 15 -9.61 8.14 6.88
CA SER A 15 -10.87 8.29 7.61
C SER A 15 -11.22 6.97 8.31
N PRO A 16 -11.89 6.99 9.48
CA PRO A 16 -12.29 5.78 10.19
C PRO A 16 -13.18 4.82 9.37
N HIS A 17 -13.83 5.35 8.32
CA HIS A 17 -14.67 4.59 7.41
C HIS A 17 -13.88 3.82 6.33
N ASN A 18 -12.57 4.04 6.21
CA ASN A 18 -11.74 3.32 5.26
C ASN A 18 -11.36 1.94 5.80
N THR A 19 -11.34 0.94 4.91
CA THR A 19 -11.05 -0.44 5.31
C THR A 19 -9.54 -0.71 5.37
N VAL A 20 -9.14 -1.77 6.08
CA VAL A 20 -7.76 -2.28 6.05
C VAL A 20 -7.30 -2.58 4.61
N PHE A 21 -8.20 -3.10 3.78
CA PHE A 21 -7.92 -3.34 2.36
C PHE A 21 -7.59 -2.04 1.61
N GLN A 22 -8.39 -0.99 1.76
CA GLN A 22 -8.12 0.32 1.15
C GLN A 22 -6.79 0.91 1.65
N THR A 23 -6.56 0.85 2.96
CA THR A 23 -5.34 1.37 3.61
C THR A 23 -4.10 0.70 3.04
N LYS A 24 -4.08 -0.64 3.02
CA LYS A 24 -2.93 -1.41 2.54
C LYS A 24 -2.76 -1.28 1.03
N SER A 25 -3.85 -1.17 0.26
CA SER A 25 -3.77 -0.93 -1.20
C SER A 25 -3.17 0.44 -1.52
N LEU A 26 -3.55 1.47 -0.77
CA LEU A 26 -2.98 2.82 -0.91
C LEU A 26 -1.49 2.83 -0.54
N ALA A 27 -1.10 2.17 0.54
CA ALA A 27 0.31 2.06 0.91
C ALA A 27 1.15 1.38 -0.18
N ILE A 28 0.63 0.33 -0.82
CA ILE A 28 1.30 -0.34 -1.95
C ILE A 28 1.40 0.62 -3.15
N LYS A 29 0.33 1.35 -3.47
CA LYS A 29 0.31 2.36 -4.55
C LYS A 29 1.41 3.41 -4.36
N GLU A 30 1.53 3.98 -3.15
CA GLU A 30 2.54 5.00 -2.88
C GLU A 30 3.97 4.44 -2.92
N ALA A 31 4.17 3.20 -2.48
CA ALA A 31 5.47 2.54 -2.62
C ALA A 31 5.87 2.36 -4.09
N ILE A 32 4.93 1.96 -4.95
CA ILE A 32 5.15 1.84 -6.41
C ILE A 32 5.42 3.21 -7.02
N ASN A 33 4.60 4.23 -6.71
CA ASN A 33 4.77 5.59 -7.20
C ASN A 33 6.15 6.15 -6.85
N TRP A 34 6.60 5.95 -5.62
CA TRP A 34 7.91 6.38 -5.18
C TRP A 34 9.03 5.68 -5.96
N ALA A 35 8.92 4.36 -6.15
CA ALA A 35 9.91 3.60 -6.90
C ALA A 35 9.93 3.97 -8.39
N ASN A 36 8.77 4.27 -9.00
CA ASN A 36 8.64 4.82 -10.35
C ASN A 36 9.32 6.19 -10.46
N TYR A 37 9.03 7.09 -9.51
CA TYR A 37 9.64 8.41 -9.46
C TYR A 37 11.17 8.35 -9.34
N LYS A 38 11.70 7.36 -8.62
CA LYS A 38 13.15 7.12 -8.50
C LYS A 38 13.75 6.33 -9.67
N GLY A 39 12.92 5.74 -10.54
CA GLY A 39 13.39 4.87 -11.62
C GLY A 39 14.06 3.58 -11.11
N ILE A 40 13.72 3.12 -9.90
CA ILE A 40 14.33 1.93 -9.29
C ILE A 40 13.39 0.74 -9.50
N SER A 41 13.93 -0.35 -10.02
CA SER A 41 13.24 -1.65 -10.06
C SER A 41 13.45 -2.36 -8.74
N THR A 42 12.39 -2.54 -7.95
CA THR A 42 12.48 -3.17 -6.63
C THR A 42 11.28 -4.08 -6.36
N SER A 43 11.43 -4.91 -5.33
CA SER A 43 10.35 -5.75 -4.83
C SER A 43 9.56 -5.01 -3.75
N ILE A 44 8.25 -4.93 -3.93
CA ILE A 44 7.31 -4.43 -2.93
C ILE A 44 6.81 -5.61 -2.10
N TRP A 45 6.94 -5.50 -0.78
CA TRP A 45 6.53 -6.53 0.16
C TRP A 45 5.33 -6.05 0.97
N SER A 46 4.30 -6.88 1.10
CA SER A 46 3.11 -6.56 1.91
C SER A 46 2.60 -7.79 2.63
N ASP A 47 2.09 -7.59 3.83
CA ASP A 47 1.42 -8.60 4.66
C ASP A 47 -0.04 -8.83 4.27
N ASN A 48 -0.63 -7.92 3.48
CA ASN A 48 -2.01 -8.02 3.05
C ASN A 48 -2.12 -8.80 1.72
N GLU A 49 -2.26 -10.12 1.84
CA GLU A 49 -2.41 -11.02 0.70
C GLU A 49 -3.60 -10.64 -0.19
N SER A 50 -4.72 -10.22 0.38
CA SER A 50 -5.91 -9.82 -0.39
C SER A 50 -5.64 -8.61 -1.28
N ALA A 51 -4.90 -7.61 -0.78
CA ALA A 51 -4.52 -6.44 -1.56
C ALA A 51 -3.56 -6.83 -2.70
N LEU A 52 -2.55 -7.65 -2.42
CA LEU A 52 -1.60 -8.15 -3.42
C LEU A 52 -2.33 -8.92 -4.52
N ARG A 53 -3.19 -9.88 -4.15
CA ARG A 53 -3.99 -10.66 -5.11
C ARG A 53 -4.89 -9.75 -5.94
N ALA A 54 -5.54 -8.75 -5.35
CA ALA A 54 -6.39 -7.82 -6.08
C ALA A 54 -5.59 -7.05 -7.14
N ILE A 55 -4.41 -6.54 -6.79
CA ILE A 55 -3.51 -5.83 -7.71
C ILE A 55 -3.01 -6.78 -8.80
N SER A 56 -2.52 -7.97 -8.46
CA SER A 56 -2.00 -8.94 -9.43
C SER A 56 -3.08 -9.54 -10.35
N SER A 57 -4.35 -9.53 -9.95
CA SER A 57 -5.43 -10.16 -10.72
C SER A 57 -5.85 -9.40 -11.97
N PHE A 58 -5.58 -8.09 -12.08
CA PHE A 58 -6.05 -7.18 -13.16
C PHE A 58 -7.56 -7.26 -13.47
N LYS A 59 -8.38 -7.78 -12.54
CA LYS A 59 -9.83 -7.98 -12.70
C LYS A 59 -10.67 -7.11 -11.77
N SER A 60 -10.05 -6.26 -10.97
CA SER A 60 -10.76 -5.45 -9.97
C SER A 60 -11.44 -4.24 -10.62
N SER A 61 -12.70 -3.99 -10.23
CA SER A 61 -13.42 -2.75 -10.56
C SER A 61 -13.16 -1.62 -9.55
N ASN A 62 -12.28 -1.83 -8.56
CA ASN A 62 -11.96 -0.82 -7.57
C ASN A 62 -10.99 0.21 -8.17
N PRO A 63 -11.35 1.52 -8.22
CA PRO A 63 -10.51 2.56 -8.82
C PRO A 63 -9.09 2.61 -8.22
N LEU A 64 -8.97 2.45 -6.90
CA LEU A 64 -7.67 2.44 -6.23
C LEU A 64 -6.78 1.30 -6.74
N ILE A 65 -7.36 0.12 -6.95
CA ILE A 65 -6.63 -1.04 -7.46
C ILE A 65 -6.23 -0.84 -8.92
N GLN A 66 -7.12 -0.26 -9.74
CA GLN A 66 -6.84 0.04 -11.14
C GLN A 66 -5.71 1.07 -11.29
N GLU A 67 -5.73 2.14 -10.49
CA GLU A 67 -4.65 3.12 -10.44
C GLU A 67 -3.32 2.48 -10.01
N THR A 68 -3.38 1.59 -9.01
CA THR A 68 -2.19 0.86 -8.54
C THR A 68 -1.63 -0.06 -9.62
N GLN A 69 -2.51 -0.76 -10.35
CA GLN A 69 -2.15 -1.61 -11.49
C GLN A 69 -1.51 -0.80 -12.62
N GLN A 70 -2.07 0.37 -12.94
CA GLN A 70 -1.51 1.24 -13.96
C GLN A 70 -0.12 1.76 -13.56
N ALA A 71 0.06 2.16 -12.30
CA ALA A 71 1.38 2.55 -11.78
C ALA A 71 2.38 1.39 -11.86
N LEU A 72 1.96 0.16 -11.53
CA LEU A 72 2.82 -1.02 -11.62
C LEU A 72 3.26 -1.29 -13.07
N LEU A 73 2.37 -1.09 -14.05
CA LEU A 73 2.68 -1.30 -15.47
C LEU A 73 3.72 -0.30 -16.03
N GLN A 74 3.92 0.85 -15.39
CA GLN A 74 4.97 1.80 -15.79
C GLN A 74 6.37 1.25 -15.55
N ASN A 75 6.53 0.26 -14.67
CA ASN A 75 7.81 -0.34 -14.33
C ASN A 75 7.66 -1.87 -14.20
N SER A 76 7.76 -2.55 -15.35
CA SER A 76 7.53 -3.99 -15.50
C SER A 76 8.50 -4.89 -14.73
N SER A 77 9.62 -4.35 -14.26
CA SER A 77 10.61 -5.05 -13.45
C SER A 77 10.32 -5.03 -11.95
N MET A 78 9.27 -4.32 -11.50
CA MET A 78 8.82 -4.39 -10.12
C MET A 78 8.11 -5.71 -9.82
N GLN A 79 8.34 -6.25 -8.63
CA GLN A 79 7.70 -7.48 -8.16
C GLN A 79 6.87 -7.22 -6.91
N LEU A 80 5.69 -7.82 -6.84
CA LEU A 80 4.84 -7.82 -5.66
C LEU A 80 5.01 -9.14 -4.92
N ASN A 81 5.43 -9.09 -3.66
CA ASN A 81 5.67 -10.26 -2.83
C ASN A 81 4.85 -10.20 -1.54
N TRP A 82 4.34 -11.36 -1.14
CA TRP A 82 3.69 -11.50 0.17
C TRP A 82 4.73 -11.81 1.24
N ILE A 83 4.58 -11.19 2.40
CA ILE A 83 5.37 -11.48 3.59
C ILE A 83 4.46 -11.74 4.77
N LYS A 84 4.85 -12.64 5.66
CA LYS A 84 4.09 -12.88 6.89
C LYS A 84 4.29 -11.71 7.86
N ALA A 85 3.20 -11.20 8.42
CA ALA A 85 3.27 -10.19 9.48
C ALA A 85 3.90 -10.76 10.77
N HIS A 86 4.57 -9.89 11.53
CA HIS A 86 5.07 -10.16 12.90
C HIS A 86 6.04 -11.33 13.03
N VAL A 87 6.93 -11.53 12.05
CA VAL A 87 7.98 -12.58 12.11
C VAL A 87 9.41 -12.04 12.18
N GLY A 88 9.62 -10.79 12.66
CA GLY A 88 10.96 -10.24 12.84
C GLY A 88 11.54 -9.50 11.63
N PHE A 89 10.77 -9.30 10.56
CA PHE A 89 11.26 -8.56 9.40
C PHE A 89 11.23 -7.05 9.67
N LEU A 90 12.43 -6.47 9.82
CA LEU A 90 12.67 -5.05 10.10
C LEU A 90 11.81 -4.09 9.27
N GLY A 91 11.67 -4.35 7.96
CA GLY A 91 10.87 -3.50 7.08
C GLY A 91 9.36 -3.58 7.34
N ASN A 92 8.87 -4.77 7.67
CA ASN A 92 7.46 -4.96 8.01
C ASN A 92 7.14 -4.33 9.37
N GLU A 93 8.01 -4.51 10.35
CA GLU A 93 7.85 -3.92 11.68
C GLU A 93 7.91 -2.38 11.63
N ALA A 94 8.82 -1.82 10.83
CA ALA A 94 8.87 -0.39 10.57
C ALA A 94 7.55 0.12 9.96
N ALA A 95 7.01 -0.60 8.96
CA ALA A 95 5.72 -0.25 8.36
C ALA A 95 4.55 -0.31 9.36
N ASP A 96 4.54 -1.30 10.26
CA ASP A 96 3.52 -1.42 11.32
C ASP A 96 3.61 -0.29 12.36
N ILE A 97 4.83 0.12 12.72
CA ILE A 97 5.06 1.27 13.63
C ILE A 97 4.57 2.55 12.97
N LEU A 98 4.92 2.77 11.70
CA LEU A 98 4.49 3.93 10.93
C LEU A 98 2.96 3.98 10.79
N ALA A 99 2.32 2.84 10.52
CA ALA A 99 0.86 2.76 10.46
C ALA A 99 0.20 3.15 11.80
N LYS A 100 0.77 2.70 12.94
CA LYS A 100 0.28 3.10 14.27
C LYS A 100 0.50 4.58 14.53
N GLN A 101 1.62 5.16 14.11
CA GLN A 101 1.88 6.60 14.26
C GLN A 101 0.92 7.45 13.43
N ALA A 102 0.63 7.05 12.19
CA ALA A 102 -0.29 7.75 11.30
C ALA A 102 -1.69 7.90 11.92
N THR A 103 -2.16 6.94 12.72
CA THR A 103 -3.46 7.06 13.42
C THR A 103 -3.55 8.25 14.37
N LYS A 104 -2.42 8.82 14.79
CA LYS A 104 -2.34 9.94 15.72
C LYS A 104 -2.19 11.31 15.05
N GLU A 105 -2.03 11.36 13.73
CA GLU A 105 -1.91 12.64 12.99
C GLU A 105 -3.23 13.43 13.04
N GLU A 106 -3.19 14.76 12.92
CA GLU A 106 -4.42 15.59 12.92
C GLU A 106 -5.12 15.60 11.55
N THR A 107 -4.35 15.55 10.46
CA THR A 107 -4.86 15.69 9.09
C THR A 107 -5.17 14.33 8.47
N HIS A 108 -6.36 14.19 7.88
CA HIS A 108 -6.77 12.97 7.19
C HIS A 108 -6.61 13.10 5.67
N LEU A 109 -6.01 12.09 5.04
CA LEU A 109 -6.12 11.92 3.59
C LEU A 109 -7.54 11.44 3.25
N HIS A 110 -8.21 12.20 2.39
CA HIS A 110 -9.53 11.84 1.91
C HIS A 110 -9.42 10.74 0.85
N LEU A 111 -9.70 9.50 1.25
CA LEU A 111 -9.90 8.38 0.33
C LEU A 111 -11.39 8.04 0.30
N GLN A 112 -11.97 7.98 -0.91
CA GLN A 112 -13.39 7.63 -1.07
C GLN A 112 -13.72 6.33 -0.34
N ALA A 113 -14.77 6.37 0.49
CA ALA A 113 -15.21 5.20 1.24
C ALA A 113 -15.67 4.07 0.29
N PRO A 114 -15.60 2.81 0.71
CA PRO A 114 -16.08 1.70 -0.11
C PRO A 114 -17.56 1.89 -0.43
N LYS A 115 -17.96 1.67 -1.69
CA LYS A 115 -19.35 1.83 -2.16
C LYS A 115 -20.37 0.85 -1.53
N CYS A 116 -19.96 -0.02 -0.60
CA CYS A 116 -20.82 -1.05 -0.02
C CYS A 116 -21.80 -0.57 1.07
N HIS A 117 -21.84 0.73 1.40
CA HIS A 117 -22.75 1.28 2.42
C HIS A 117 -23.96 2.06 1.88
N LEU A 118 -24.20 2.06 0.56
CA LEU A 118 -25.49 2.51 0.03
C LEU A 118 -26.46 1.32 0.02
N LYS A 119 -27.01 1.00 1.20
CA LYS A 119 -28.25 0.22 1.25
C LYS A 119 -29.39 1.11 0.75
N LYS A 120 -30.17 0.50 -0.14
CA LYS A 120 -31.37 0.95 -0.87
C LYS A 120 -32.31 1.85 -0.08
#